data_AF-A0A7X8LXK4-F1
#
_entry.id   AF-A0A7X8LXK4-F1
#
_cell.length_a   1.000
_cell.length_b   1.000
_cell.length_c   1.000
_cell.angle_alpha   90.00
_cell.angle_beta   90.00
_cell.angle_gamma   90.00
#
_symmetry.space_group_name_H-M   'P 1'
#
loop_
_entity.id
_entity.type
_entity.pdbx_description
1 polymer ?
#
loop_
_entity_poly.entity_id
_entity_poly.type
_entity_poly.pdbx_seq_one_letter_code
_entity_poly.pdbx_strand_id
1 'polypeptide(L)'
;MYTILLSIIAVMALALAVMIVFLFTAFRSTPADPSQETKPPLKERAVPIDEQVEFTLYSTGEIFSIKSTEEHPNSFIKTSVSIIYDGGKKNRKLEERKELIEKNVTKLKNATVKYFMSQGLEDLQKGNQTIELSEAALKNAYNEIVSVESEDMIIIDVIIMEWIVQEL
;
A
#
# COMPACT_ATOMS: atom_id res chain seq x y z
N MET A 1 40.63 13.44 27.74
CA MET A 1 39.15 13.40 27.80
C MET A 1 38.54 13.43 26.39
N TYR A 2 38.87 14.42 25.55
CA TYR A 2 38.44 14.45 24.13
C TYR A 2 38.88 13.24 23.30
N THR A 3 40.05 12.67 23.56
CA THR A 3 40.56 11.46 22.88
C THR A 3 39.73 10.22 23.15
N ILE A 4 39.19 10.08 24.36
CA ILE A 4 38.29 8.98 24.75
C ILE A 4 36.95 9.14 24.02
N LEU A 5 36.40 10.36 23.99
CA LEU A 5 35.18 10.66 23.27
C LEU A 5 35.34 10.41 21.76
N LEU A 6 36.46 10.83 21.18
CA LEU A 6 36.79 10.60 19.76
C LEU A 6 36.91 9.10 19.44
N SER A 7 37.52 8.33 20.35
CA SER A 7 37.63 6.87 20.21
C SER A 7 36.27 6.18 20.27
N ILE A 8 35.35 6.62 21.13
CA ILE A 8 34.00 6.06 21.21
C ILE A 8 33.22 6.36 19.93
N ILE A 9 33.25 7.60 19.44
CA ILE A 9 32.58 7.99 18.18
C ILE A 9 33.14 7.18 17.00
N ALA A 10 34.47 6.98 16.95
CA ALA A 10 35.10 6.18 15.90
C ALA A 10 34.64 4.72 15.92
N VAL A 11 34.53 4.10 17.10
CA VAL A 11 34.04 2.72 17.24
C VAL A 11 32.55 2.61 16.89
N MET A 12 31.73 3.59 17.30
CA MET A 12 30.31 3.63 16.95
C MET A 12 30.09 3.79 15.44
N ALA A 13 30.85 4.67 14.78
CA ALA A 13 30.76 4.87 13.34
C ALA A 13 31.20 3.63 12.55
N LEU A 14 32.25 2.94 13.02
CA LEU A 14 32.72 1.69 12.43
C LEU A 14 31.64 0.59 12.52
N ALA A 15 30.97 0.46 13.67
CA ALA A 15 29.91 -0.52 13.87
C ALA A 15 28.71 -0.28 12.93
N LEU A 16 28.29 0.97 12.75
CA LEU A 16 27.24 1.36 11.80
C LEU A 16 27.62 1.03 10.35
N ALA A 17 28.87 1.29 9.95
CA ALA A 17 29.34 0.99 8.60
C ALA A 17 29.34 -0.53 8.31
N VAL A 18 29.77 -1.36 9.27
CA VAL A 18 29.72 -2.82 9.15
C VAL A 18 28.28 -3.32 9.03
N MET A 19 27.35 -2.75 9.81
CA MET A 19 25.92 -3.10 9.73
C MET A 19 25.35 -2.79 8.34
N ILE A 20 25.66 -1.64 7.75
CA ILE A 20 25.19 -1.27 6.41
C ILE A 20 25.70 -2.25 5.35
N VAL A 21 26.99 -2.60 5.41
CA VAL A 21 27.58 -3.59 4.48
C VAL A 21 26.90 -4.96 4.64
N PHE A 22 26.68 -5.39 5.88
CA PHE A 22 26.00 -6.65 6.17
C PHE A 22 24.55 -6.68 5.67
N LEU A 23 23.80 -5.59 5.81
CA LEU A 23 22.45 -5.48 5.26
C LEU A 23 22.49 -5.55 3.73
N PHE A 24 23.40 -4.83 3.08
CA PHE A 24 23.52 -4.87 1.61
C PHE A 24 23.94 -6.25 1.08
N THR A 25 24.81 -6.98 1.77
CA THR A 25 25.19 -8.34 1.36
C THR A 25 24.10 -9.36 1.69
N ALA A 26 23.49 -9.32 2.87
CA ALA A 26 22.41 -10.23 3.26
C ALA A 26 21.16 -10.07 2.39
N PHE A 27 20.75 -8.82 2.09
CA PHE A 27 19.59 -8.56 1.23
C PHE A 27 19.87 -8.81 -0.26
N ARG A 28 21.12 -8.72 -0.74
CA ARG A 28 21.46 -9.14 -2.11
C ARG A 28 21.74 -10.64 -2.25
N SER A 29 22.03 -11.34 -1.16
CA SER A 29 22.35 -12.77 -1.14
C SER A 29 21.22 -13.64 -0.60
N THR A 30 19.97 -13.20 -0.67
CA THR A 30 18.84 -14.14 -0.57
C THR A 30 18.74 -14.87 -1.91
N PRO A 31 19.19 -16.13 -2.06
CA PRO A 31 18.70 -16.94 -3.15
C PRO A 31 17.18 -16.98 -3.01
N ALA A 32 16.47 -16.54 -4.05
CA ALA A 32 15.03 -16.65 -4.12
C ALA A 32 14.65 -18.10 -3.76
N ASP A 33 13.79 -18.25 -2.77
CA ASP A 33 13.22 -19.53 -2.39
C ASP A 33 12.53 -20.13 -3.63
N PRO A 34 12.93 -21.32 -4.12
CA PRO A 34 12.37 -21.92 -5.33
C PRO A 34 10.92 -22.40 -5.16
N SER A 35 10.29 -22.15 -4.00
CA SER A 35 8.91 -22.51 -3.72
C SER A 35 7.91 -21.33 -3.72
N GLN A 36 8.36 -20.10 -4.00
CA GLN A 36 7.44 -19.08 -4.51
C GLN A 36 7.25 -19.31 -6.00
N GLU A 37 6.19 -20.03 -6.37
CA GLU A 37 5.63 -19.91 -7.72
C GLU A 37 5.35 -18.42 -7.96
N THR A 38 6.27 -17.76 -8.65
CA THR A 38 6.07 -16.41 -9.16
C THR A 38 4.85 -16.49 -10.06
N LYS A 39 3.68 -16.11 -9.52
CA LYS A 39 2.49 -15.86 -10.34
C LYS A 39 2.96 -15.03 -11.54
N PRO A 40 2.59 -15.41 -12.77
CA PRO A 40 3.04 -14.69 -13.95
C PRO A 40 2.76 -13.19 -13.75
N PRO A 41 3.70 -12.30 -14.13
CA PRO A 41 3.53 -10.88 -13.92
C PRO A 41 2.21 -10.45 -14.55
N LEU A 42 1.32 -9.93 -13.71
CA LEU A 42 0.02 -9.39 -14.08
C LEU A 42 0.23 -8.42 -15.27
N LYS A 43 -0.44 -8.68 -16.40
CA LYS A 43 -0.26 -7.87 -17.61
C LYS A 43 -0.97 -6.53 -17.43
N GLU A 44 -0.19 -5.50 -17.13
CA GLU A 44 -0.68 -4.12 -17.09
C GLU A 44 -0.99 -3.64 -18.52
N ARG A 45 -2.26 -3.35 -18.79
CA ARG A 45 -2.74 -2.77 -20.04
C ARG A 45 -2.83 -1.27 -19.87
N ALA A 46 -2.39 -0.49 -20.85
CA ALA A 46 -2.74 0.93 -20.92
C ALA A 46 -4.24 1.06 -21.25
N VAL A 47 -5.06 1.38 -20.25
CA VAL A 47 -6.52 1.47 -20.38
C VAL A 47 -6.92 2.92 -20.70
N PRO A 48 -7.58 3.16 -21.84
CA PRO A 48 -8.14 4.47 -22.18
C PRO A 48 -9.11 4.97 -21.12
N ILE A 49 -9.19 6.28 -20.90
CA ILE A 49 -10.07 6.90 -19.88
C ILE A 49 -11.53 6.49 -20.09
N ASP A 50 -11.99 6.31 -21.34
CA ASP A 50 -13.36 5.86 -21.66
C ASP A 50 -13.68 4.40 -21.28
N GLU A 51 -12.64 3.61 -20.98
CA GLU A 51 -12.74 2.23 -20.51
C GLU A 51 -12.46 2.09 -19.01
N GLN A 52 -12.18 3.21 -18.32
CA GLN A 52 -11.98 3.23 -16.86
C GLN A 52 -13.32 3.42 -16.15
N VAL A 53 -13.55 2.61 -15.13
CA VAL A 53 -14.79 2.68 -14.33
C VAL A 53 -14.42 2.88 -12.87
N GLU A 54 -15.12 3.79 -12.21
CA GLU A 54 -14.95 4.05 -10.77
C GLU A 54 -15.93 3.20 -9.95
N PHE A 55 -15.42 2.59 -8.90
CA PHE A 55 -16.18 1.89 -7.87
C PHE A 55 -15.84 2.48 -6.49
N THR A 56 -16.81 3.12 -5.85
CA THR A 56 -16.63 3.68 -4.50
C THR A 56 -16.64 2.55 -3.46
N LEU A 57 -15.51 2.34 -2.78
CA LEU A 57 -15.39 1.32 -1.73
C LEU A 57 -15.82 1.86 -0.36
N TYR A 58 -15.34 3.06 -0.05
CA TYR A 58 -15.70 3.83 1.14
C TYR A 58 -16.09 5.24 0.71
N SER A 59 -17.32 5.61 1.05
CA SER A 59 -17.86 6.94 0.77
C SER A 59 -17.29 8.00 1.70
N THR A 60 -17.53 9.25 1.30
CA THR A 60 -17.20 10.50 2.00
C THR A 60 -17.11 10.38 3.52
N GLY A 61 -15.91 10.59 4.03
CA GLY A 61 -15.66 10.79 5.45
C GLY A 61 -15.66 9.55 6.35
N GLU A 62 -15.34 8.37 5.82
CA GLU A 62 -15.12 7.17 6.63
C GLU A 62 -13.92 7.36 7.57
N ILE A 63 -14.04 6.88 8.81
CA ILE A 63 -13.00 7.02 9.84
C ILE A 63 -12.30 5.68 10.03
N PHE A 64 -10.97 5.68 9.91
CA PHE A 64 -10.11 4.53 10.13
C PHE A 64 -9.19 4.78 11.31
N SER A 65 -9.11 3.81 12.22
CA SER A 65 -8.08 3.80 13.26
C SER A 65 -6.71 3.55 12.63
N ILE A 66 -5.69 4.23 13.14
CA ILE A 66 -4.31 4.05 12.70
C ILE A 66 -3.48 3.41 13.82
N LYS A 67 -2.20 3.14 13.56
CA LYS A 67 -1.32 2.51 14.55
C LYS A 67 -1.15 3.41 15.77
N SER A 68 -1.61 2.93 16.92
CA SER A 68 -1.38 3.59 18.21
C SER A 68 0.12 3.60 18.57
N THR A 69 0.59 4.75 19.03
CA THR A 69 1.93 4.92 19.62
C THR A 69 1.80 5.45 21.05
N GLU A 70 2.90 5.46 21.83
CA GLU A 70 2.88 6.04 23.18
C GLU A 70 2.57 7.54 23.16
N GLU A 71 3.04 8.25 22.13
CA GLU A 71 2.79 9.68 21.94
C GLU A 71 1.39 9.95 21.40
N HIS A 72 0.84 9.02 20.60
CA HIS A 72 -0.44 9.16 19.91
C HIS A 72 -1.30 7.89 20.05
N PRO A 73 -1.92 7.67 21.22
CA PRO A 73 -2.64 6.43 21.51
C PRO A 73 -3.96 6.32 20.75
N ASN A 74 -4.61 7.45 20.45
CA ASN A 74 -5.97 7.52 19.87
C ASN A 74 -6.00 8.37 18.59
N SER A 75 -5.21 7.97 17.60
CA SER A 75 -5.20 8.64 16.31
C SER A 75 -6.06 7.95 15.27
N PHE A 76 -6.58 8.73 14.33
CA PHE A 76 -7.40 8.25 13.23
C PHE A 76 -7.16 9.05 11.95
N ILE A 77 -7.52 8.45 10.83
CA ILE A 77 -7.60 9.10 9.54
C ILE A 77 -9.05 9.04 9.06
N LYS A 78 -9.57 10.19 8.65
CA LYS A 78 -10.81 10.30 7.90
C LYS A 78 -10.46 10.40 6.43
N THR A 79 -11.04 9.54 5.60
CA THR A 79 -10.77 9.52 4.16
C THR A 79 -11.86 8.78 3.38
N SER A 80 -11.92 9.03 2.07
CA SER A 80 -12.71 8.26 1.10
C SER A 80 -11.77 7.40 0.26
N VAL A 81 -12.26 6.24 -0.21
CA VAL A 81 -11.48 5.34 -1.07
C VAL A 81 -12.33 4.85 -2.23
N SER A 82 -11.88 5.14 -3.45
CA SER A 82 -12.46 4.68 -4.71
C SER A 82 -11.46 3.79 -5.46
N ILE A 83 -11.97 2.83 -6.21
CA ILE A 83 -11.20 1.91 -7.03
C ILE A 83 -11.48 2.25 -8.50
N ILE A 84 -10.43 2.43 -9.30
CA ILE A 84 -10.53 2.54 -10.75
C ILE A 84 -10.17 1.19 -11.36
N TYR A 85 -11.08 0.61 -12.14
CA TYR A 85 -10.88 -0.69 -12.76
C TYR A 85 -11.12 -0.66 -14.27
N ASP A 86 -10.50 -1.60 -14.99
CA ASP A 86 -10.63 -1.74 -16.43
C ASP A 86 -12.01 -2.33 -16.76
N GLY A 87 -12.86 -1.62 -17.49
CA GLY A 87 -14.11 -2.16 -18.03
C GLY A 87 -13.90 -3.14 -19.20
N GLY A 88 -12.67 -3.25 -19.69
CA GLY A 88 -12.28 -4.03 -20.85
C GLY A 88 -12.53 -3.26 -22.14
N LYS A 89 -12.06 -3.79 -23.28
CA LYS A 89 -12.19 -3.12 -24.58
C LYS A 89 -13.65 -2.75 -24.86
N LYS A 90 -13.93 -1.45 -25.00
CA LYS A 90 -15.30 -0.89 -25.14
C LYS A 90 -16.26 -1.31 -24.01
N ASN A 91 -15.78 -1.44 -22.77
CA ASN A 91 -16.56 -1.82 -21.59
C ASN A 91 -17.27 -3.18 -21.69
N ARG A 92 -16.76 -4.10 -22.53
CA ARG A 92 -17.37 -5.42 -22.74
C ARG A 92 -17.28 -6.36 -21.53
N LYS A 93 -16.36 -6.10 -20.60
CA LYS A 93 -16.17 -6.87 -19.37
C LYS A 93 -16.65 -6.10 -18.13
N LEU A 94 -17.39 -5.00 -18.30
CA LEU A 94 -17.75 -4.09 -17.22
C LEU A 94 -18.58 -4.79 -16.14
N GLU A 95 -19.64 -5.51 -16.53
CA GLU A 95 -20.50 -6.23 -15.58
C GLU A 95 -19.77 -7.37 -14.88
N GLU A 96 -19.03 -8.20 -15.63
CA GLU A 96 -18.24 -9.31 -15.08
C GLU A 96 -17.23 -8.82 -14.03
N ARG A 97 -16.50 -7.74 -14.33
CA ARG A 97 -15.49 -7.19 -13.42
C ARG A 97 -16.10 -6.46 -12.24
N LYS A 98 -17.26 -5.83 -12.43
CA LYS A 98 -18.03 -5.22 -11.35
C LYS A 98 -18.50 -6.29 -10.36
N GLU A 99 -19.12 -7.37 -10.86
CA GLU A 99 -19.55 -8.50 -10.02
C GLU A 99 -18.36 -9.11 -9.25
N LEU A 100 -17.19 -9.20 -9.88
CA LEU A 100 -15.98 -9.70 -9.24
C LEU A 100 -15.50 -8.80 -8.09
N ILE A 101 -15.53 -7.48 -8.28
CA ILE A 101 -15.18 -6.49 -7.25
C ILE A 101 -16.21 -6.56 -6.11
N GLU A 102 -17.50 -6.60 -6.43
CA GLU A 102 -18.58 -6.70 -5.44
C GLU A 102 -18.50 -7.98 -4.62
N LYS A 103 -18.20 -9.12 -5.26
CA LYS A 103 -17.99 -10.40 -4.58
C LYS A 103 -16.85 -10.36 -3.57
N ASN A 104 -15.79 -9.59 -3.87
CA ASN A 104 -14.62 -9.44 -3.01
C ASN A 104 -14.66 -8.20 -2.12
N VAL A 105 -15.76 -7.42 -2.11
CA VAL A 105 -15.85 -6.12 -1.43
C VAL A 105 -15.45 -6.19 0.04
N THR A 106 -15.85 -7.23 0.77
CA THR A 106 -15.51 -7.40 2.19
C THR A 106 -14.00 -7.59 2.39
N LYS A 107 -13.34 -8.33 1.50
CA LYS A 107 -11.88 -8.53 1.56
C LYS A 107 -11.13 -7.24 1.22
N LEU A 108 -11.60 -6.52 0.20
CA LEU A 108 -11.06 -5.21 -0.19
C LEU A 108 -11.17 -4.23 0.98
N LYS A 109 -12.36 -4.11 1.58
CA LYS A 109 -12.62 -3.31 2.77
C LYS A 109 -11.69 -3.64 3.94
N ASN A 110 -11.51 -4.93 4.23
CA ASN A 110 -10.62 -5.39 5.28
C ASN A 110 -9.14 -5.05 4.98
N ALA A 111 -8.70 -5.17 3.73
CA ALA A 111 -7.36 -4.78 3.33
C ALA A 111 -7.10 -3.29 3.52
N THR A 112 -8.08 -2.44 3.20
CA THR A 112 -8.03 -0.99 3.47
C THR A 112 -7.87 -0.68 4.96
N VAL A 113 -8.70 -1.32 5.80
CA VAL A 113 -8.64 -1.13 7.26
C VAL A 113 -7.28 -1.58 7.81
N LYS A 114 -6.81 -2.77 7.41
CA LYS A 114 -5.50 -3.27 7.83
C LYS A 114 -4.36 -2.37 7.37
N TYR A 115 -4.46 -1.81 6.18
CA TYR A 115 -3.48 -0.85 5.68
C TYR A 115 -3.40 0.35 6.63
N PHE A 116 -4.50 1.06 6.88
CA PHE A 116 -4.47 2.24 7.76
C PHE A 116 -4.10 1.93 9.20
N MET A 117 -4.55 0.79 9.76
CA MET A 117 -4.13 0.32 11.09
C MET A 117 -2.63 0.03 11.20
N SER A 118 -1.95 -0.21 10.08
CA SER A 118 -0.49 -0.42 10.07
C SER A 118 0.31 0.89 9.95
N GLN A 119 -0.32 1.98 9.53
CA GLN A 119 0.34 3.28 9.33
C GLN A 119 0.43 4.07 10.64
N GLY A 120 1.57 4.72 10.88
CA GLY A 120 1.74 5.65 12.00
C GLY A 120 1.25 7.06 11.65
N LEU A 121 0.92 7.87 12.68
CA LEU A 121 0.47 9.25 12.50
C LEU A 121 1.48 10.09 11.71
N GLU A 122 2.75 10.01 12.10
CA GLU A 122 3.85 10.76 11.48
C GLU A 122 4.00 10.45 9.99
N ASP A 123 3.78 9.19 9.58
CA ASP A 123 3.86 8.77 8.19
C ASP A 123 2.71 9.37 7.38
N LEU A 124 1.50 9.36 7.95
CA LEU A 124 0.30 9.90 7.31
C LEU A 124 0.30 11.43 7.19
N GLN A 125 1.09 12.12 8.01
CA GLN A 125 1.23 13.58 7.98
C GLN A 125 2.26 14.10 6.97
N LYS A 126 3.05 13.23 6.31
CA LYS A 126 4.08 13.64 5.32
C LYS A 126 3.52 14.21 4.01
N GLY A 127 2.21 14.37 3.88
CA GLY A 127 1.54 15.03 2.76
C GLY A 127 1.37 14.14 1.53
N ASN A 128 1.33 14.73 0.34
CA ASN A 128 0.93 14.07 -0.91
C ASN A 128 1.73 12.80 -1.23
N GLN A 129 3.01 12.72 -0.85
CA GLN A 129 3.82 11.53 -1.08
C GLN A 129 3.24 10.29 -0.38
N THR A 130 2.69 10.43 0.82
CA THR A 130 2.08 9.30 1.54
C THR A 130 0.78 8.87 0.88
N ILE A 131 0.03 9.81 0.30
CA ILE A 131 -1.20 9.50 -0.44
C ILE A 131 -0.87 8.61 -1.63
N GLU A 132 0.08 9.01 -2.47
CA GLU A 132 0.52 8.22 -3.64
C GLU A 132 1.04 6.82 -3.23
N LEU A 133 1.80 6.74 -2.14
CA LEU A 133 2.27 5.46 -1.59
C LEU A 133 1.12 4.59 -1.09
N SER A 134 0.09 5.20 -0.51
CA SER A 134 -1.12 4.51 -0.04
C SER A 134 -1.95 3.98 -1.19
N GLU A 135 -2.14 4.79 -2.23
CA GLU A 135 -2.83 4.41 -3.45
C GLU A 135 -2.13 3.22 -4.13
N ALA A 136 -0.80 3.29 -4.28
CA ALA A 136 -0.01 2.20 -4.84
C ALA A 136 -0.07 0.91 -3.98
N ALA A 137 0.01 1.04 -2.65
CA ALA A 137 -0.08 -0.10 -1.74
C ALA A 137 -1.46 -0.76 -1.78
N LEU A 138 -2.54 0.03 -1.79
CA LEU A 138 -3.90 -0.47 -1.88
C LEU A 138 -4.19 -1.08 -3.26
N LYS A 139 -3.72 -0.47 -4.35
CA LYS A 139 -3.80 -1.03 -5.72
C LYS A 139 -3.19 -2.43 -5.76
N ASN A 140 -2.00 -2.62 -5.19
CA ASN A 140 -1.35 -3.92 -5.15
C ASN A 140 -2.14 -4.92 -4.31
N ALA A 141 -2.55 -4.54 -3.09
CA ALA A 141 -3.33 -5.40 -2.21
C ALA A 141 -4.67 -5.83 -2.84
N TYR A 142 -5.34 -4.91 -3.53
CA TYR A 142 -6.61 -5.21 -4.18
C TYR A 142 -6.44 -6.13 -5.40
N ASN A 143 -5.40 -5.91 -6.23
CA ASN A 143 -5.09 -6.83 -7.32
C ASN A 143 -4.70 -8.21 -6.81
N GLU A 144 -3.98 -8.33 -5.68
CA GLU A 144 -3.70 -9.63 -5.05
C GLU A 144 -4.98 -10.37 -4.66
N ILE A 145 -5.97 -9.67 -4.10
CA ILE A 145 -7.26 -10.23 -3.72
C ILE A 145 -8.05 -10.68 -4.95
N VAL A 146 -8.16 -9.82 -5.96
CA VAL A 146 -8.93 -10.09 -7.18
C VAL A 146 -8.25 -11.15 -8.05
N SER A 147 -6.91 -11.22 -8.02
CA SER A 147 -6.14 -12.18 -8.82
C SER A 147 -6.31 -13.64 -8.41
N VAL A 148 -6.98 -13.91 -7.28
CA VAL A 148 -7.37 -15.28 -6.89
C VAL A 148 -8.43 -15.83 -7.84
N GLU A 149 -9.25 -14.96 -8.42
CA GLU A 149 -10.40 -15.31 -9.26
C GLU A 149 -10.25 -14.81 -10.70
N SER A 150 -9.18 -14.08 -11.02
CA SER A 150 -8.86 -13.58 -12.36
C SER A 150 -7.36 -13.56 -12.61
N GLU A 151 -6.91 -13.96 -13.80
CA GLU A 151 -5.49 -13.84 -14.19
C GLU A 151 -5.15 -12.42 -14.72
N ASP A 152 -6.16 -11.58 -14.95
CA ASP A 152 -5.99 -10.22 -15.46
C ASP A 152 -5.76 -9.24 -14.30
N MET A 153 -4.91 -8.23 -14.52
CA MET A 153 -4.86 -7.04 -13.65
C MET A 153 -6.10 -6.19 -13.91
N ILE A 154 -7.05 -6.23 -12.99
CA ILE A 154 -8.36 -5.56 -13.17
C ILE A 154 -8.32 -4.15 -12.60
N ILE A 155 -7.64 -3.97 -11.45
CA ILE A 155 -7.61 -2.69 -10.77
C ILE A 155 -6.44 -1.87 -11.31
N ILE A 156 -6.78 -0.76 -11.95
CA ILE A 156 -5.83 0.14 -12.61
C ILE A 156 -5.27 1.11 -11.59
N ASP A 157 -6.14 1.66 -10.75
CA ASP A 157 -5.78 2.70 -9.80
C ASP A 157 -6.67 2.70 -8.56
N VAL A 158 -6.23 3.38 -7.51
CA VAL A 158 -7.00 3.66 -6.30
C VAL A 158 -6.93 5.15 -6.04
N ILE A 159 -8.07 5.78 -5.82
CA ILE A 159 -8.14 7.21 -5.53
C ILE A 159 -8.53 7.39 -4.08
N ILE A 160 -7.72 8.14 -3.35
CA ILE A 160 -7.99 8.49 -1.96
C ILE A 160 -8.31 9.99 -1.88
N MET A 161 -9.48 10.33 -1.35
CA MET A 161 -9.94 11.71 -1.21
C MET A 161 -10.22 12.06 0.25
N GLU A 162 -10.22 13.36 0.57
CA GLU A 162 -10.53 13.87 1.92
C GLU A 162 -9.56 13.41 3.01
N TRP A 163 -8.26 13.39 2.71
CA TRP A 163 -7.20 12.96 3.63
C TRP A 163 -7.08 13.87 4.86
N ILE A 164 -7.76 13.49 5.95
CA ILE A 164 -7.77 14.25 7.20
C ILE A 164 -7.25 13.35 8.32
N VAL A 165 -6.05 13.67 8.81
CA VAL A 165 -5.40 12.91 9.88
C VAL A 165 -5.52 13.71 11.19
N GLN A 166 -6.03 13.09 12.25
CA GLN A 166 -6.27 13.75 13.53
C GLN A 166 -5.95 12.82 14.72
N GLU A 167 -5.67 13.45 15.85
CA GLU A 167 -5.55 12.81 17.16
C GLU A 167 -6.79 13.19 18.00
N LEU A 168 -7.30 12.23 18.78
CA LEU A 168 -8.51 12.36 19.57
C LEU A 168 -8.23 12.61 21.06
#